data_AF-A0A5R9M3B3-F1
#
_entry.id   AF-A0A5R9M3B3-F1
#
_cell.length_a   1.000
_cell.length_b   1.000
_cell.length_c   1.000
_cell.angle_alpha   90.00
_cell.angle_beta   90.00
_cell.angle_gamma   90.00
#
_symmetry.space_group_name_H-M   'P 1'
#
loop_
_entity.id
_entity.type
_entity.pdbx_description
1 polymer ?
#
loop_
_entity_poly.entity_id
_entity_poly.type
_entity_poly.pdbx_seq_one_letter_code
_entity_poly.pdbx_strand_id
1 'polypeptide(L)'
;MTAREASPQLIGRLARSQWGIEAVHHVRDVTFAEDASKVRTGHGPENMATLRNFAINTLWDAGHHSIAAGLREVSYTPFTRSLDLLGLA
;
A
#
# COMPACT_ATOMS: atom_id res chain seq x y z
N MET A 1 -8.51 -25.18 -16.17
CA MET A 1 -8.77 -24.20 -17.24
C MET A 1 -7.46 -23.86 -17.90
N THR A 2 -7.28 -24.25 -19.16
CA THR A 2 -6.12 -23.86 -19.95
C THR A 2 -6.34 -22.46 -20.54
N ALA A 3 -5.27 -21.74 -20.91
CA ALA A 3 -5.38 -20.38 -21.47
C ALA A 3 -6.27 -20.30 -22.72
N ARG A 4 -6.47 -21.43 -23.43
CA ARG A 4 -7.32 -21.53 -24.63
C ARG A 4 -8.81 -21.73 -24.32
N GLU A 5 -9.17 -22.02 -23.07
CA GLU A 5 -10.55 -22.25 -22.63
C GLU A 5 -11.19 -21.00 -22.00
N ALA A 6 -10.40 -19.95 -21.74
CA ALA A 6 -10.89 -18.74 -21.09
C ALA A 6 -11.63 -17.84 -22.08
N SER A 7 -12.86 -17.43 -21.73
CA SER A 7 -13.60 -16.46 -22.54
C SER A 7 -12.92 -15.08 -22.53
N PRO A 8 -13.06 -14.27 -23.59
CA PRO A 8 -12.54 -12.90 -23.62
C PRO A 8 -13.01 -12.06 -22.43
N GLN A 9 -14.24 -12.28 -21.95
CA GLN A 9 -14.80 -11.59 -20.78
C GLN A 9 -14.08 -11.98 -19.49
N LEU A 10 -13.71 -13.27 -19.33
CA LEU A 10 -12.93 -13.73 -18.19
C LEU A 10 -11.53 -13.10 -18.21
N ILE A 11 -10.84 -13.15 -19.36
CA ILE A 11 -9.51 -12.55 -19.53
C ILE A 11 -9.56 -11.05 -19.20
N GLY A 12 -10.55 -10.32 -19.73
CA GLY A 12 -10.70 -8.89 -19.47
C GLY A 12 -10.96 -8.56 -18.00
N ARG A 13 -11.72 -9.40 -17.27
CA ARG A 13 -11.92 -9.22 -15.82
C ARG A 13 -10.64 -9.44 -15.03
N LEU A 14 -9.89 -10.51 -15.35
CA LEU A 14 -8.62 -10.81 -14.67
C LEU A 14 -7.59 -9.70 -14.90
N ALA A 15 -7.42 -9.25 -16.15
CA ALA A 15 -6.51 -8.16 -16.49
C ALA A 15 -6.87 -6.87 -15.72
N ARG A 16 -8.15 -6.52 -15.60
CA ARG A 16 -8.58 -5.37 -14.80
C ARG A 16 -8.34 -5.55 -13.31
N SER A 17 -8.57 -6.74 -12.77
CA SER A 17 -8.32 -7.01 -11.35
C SER A 17 -6.84 -6.90 -10.98
N GLN A 18 -5.94 -7.24 -11.91
CA GLN A 18 -4.50 -7.15 -11.70
C GLN A 18 -4.02 -5.69 -11.52
N TRP A 19 -4.67 -4.72 -12.15
CA TRP A 19 -4.35 -3.30 -11.96
C TRP A 19 -4.56 -2.82 -10.53
N GLY A 20 -5.43 -3.49 -9.75
CA GLY A 20 -5.57 -3.20 -8.33
C GLY A 20 -4.28 -3.44 -7.54
N ILE A 21 -3.50 -4.45 -7.90
CA ILE A 21 -2.20 -4.74 -7.28
C ILE A 21 -1.21 -3.62 -7.60
N GLU A 22 -1.18 -3.20 -8.87
CA GLU A 22 -0.26 -2.16 -9.34
C GLU A 22 -0.59 -0.78 -8.77
N ALA A 23 -1.87 -0.49 -8.51
CA ALA A 23 -2.27 0.72 -7.81
C ALA A 23 -1.64 0.80 -6.40
N VAL A 24 -1.51 -0.34 -5.70
CA VAL A 24 -0.85 -0.41 -4.39
C VAL A 24 0.67 -0.32 -4.52
N HIS A 25 1.29 -0.88 -5.57
CA HIS A 25 2.71 -0.63 -5.86
C HIS A 25 2.97 0.85 -6.08
N HIS A 26 2.18 1.50 -6.93
CA HIS A 26 2.33 2.92 -7.21
C HIS A 26 2.32 3.76 -5.93
N VAL A 27 1.39 3.52 -5.00
CA VAL A 27 1.36 4.24 -3.71
C VAL A 27 2.65 4.00 -2.90
N ARG A 28 3.16 2.77 -2.85
CA ARG A 28 4.43 2.47 -2.16
C ARG A 28 5.61 3.20 -2.80
N ASP A 29 5.69 3.16 -4.13
CA ASP A 29 6.81 3.76 -4.87
C ASP A 29 6.81 5.28 -4.72
N VAL A 30 5.66 5.93 -4.92
CA VAL A 30 5.60 7.40 -4.96
C VAL A 30 5.37 8.04 -3.60
N THR A 31 4.52 7.45 -2.75
CA THR A 31 4.16 8.06 -1.45
C THR A 31 5.16 7.66 -0.37
N PHE A 32 5.67 6.43 -0.40
CA PHE A 32 6.65 5.93 0.58
C PHE A 32 8.08 5.88 0.04
N ALA A 33 8.32 6.38 -1.18
CA ALA A 33 9.63 6.44 -1.83
C ALA A 33 10.34 5.07 -1.82
N GLU A 34 9.59 3.99 -2.07
CA GLU A 34 10.09 2.60 -1.98
C GLU A 34 11.32 2.40 -2.87
N ASP A 35 11.25 2.81 -4.14
CA ASP A 35 12.38 2.74 -5.10
C ASP A 35 13.63 3.53 -4.64
N ALA A 36 13.43 4.63 -3.93
CA ALA A 36 14.52 5.46 -3.42
C ALA A 36 15.09 4.94 -2.08
N SER A 37 14.40 4.01 -1.42
CA SER A 37 14.79 3.47 -0.11
C SER A 37 16.19 2.89 -0.17
N LYS A 38 16.98 3.05 0.91
CA LYS A 38 18.35 2.52 0.99
C LYS A 38 18.52 1.20 1.74
N VAL A 39 17.42 0.59 2.17
CA VAL A 39 17.42 -0.63 2.97
C VAL A 39 17.68 -1.84 2.06
N ARG A 40 18.80 -2.56 2.27
CA ARG A 40 19.23 -3.71 1.42
C ARG A 40 19.57 -4.98 2.20
N THR A 41 19.71 -4.88 3.52
CA THR A 41 20.37 -5.92 4.32
C THR A 41 19.34 -6.90 4.87
N GLY A 42 19.61 -8.21 4.74
CA GLY A 42 18.75 -9.26 5.26
C GLY A 42 17.30 -9.12 4.79
N HIS A 43 16.35 -9.29 5.71
CA HIS A 43 14.92 -9.13 5.45
C HIS A 43 14.44 -7.67 5.43
N GLY A 44 15.36 -6.71 5.33
CA GLY A 44 15.05 -5.29 5.35
C GLY A 44 14.04 -4.88 4.27
N PRO A 45 14.25 -5.24 2.98
CA PRO A 45 13.29 -4.95 1.92
C PRO A 45 11.88 -5.51 2.19
N GLU A 46 11.77 -6.78 2.58
CA GLU A 46 10.46 -7.42 2.84
C GLU A 46 9.77 -6.83 4.07
N ASN A 47 10.52 -6.54 5.13
CA ASN A 47 9.98 -5.89 6.33
C ASN A 47 9.46 -4.49 5.99
N MET A 48 10.19 -3.71 5.21
CA MET A 48 9.76 -2.38 4.79
C MET A 48 8.51 -2.43 3.91
N ALA A 49 8.43 -3.36 2.96
CA ALA A 49 7.23 -3.57 2.14
C ALA A 49 6.01 -3.93 3.03
N THR A 50 6.21 -4.80 4.03
CA THR A 50 5.17 -5.19 4.99
C THR A 50 4.68 -4.01 5.82
N LEU A 51 5.60 -3.19 6.36
CA LEU A 51 5.26 -2.01 7.16
C LEU A 51 4.53 -0.94 6.34
N ARG A 52 4.92 -0.73 5.07
CA ARG A 52 4.23 0.20 4.16
C ARG A 52 2.82 -0.30 3.85
N ASN A 53 2.65 -1.58 3.56
CA ASN A 53 1.32 -2.17 3.36
C ASN A 53 0.44 -2.03 4.61
N PHE A 54 1.01 -2.24 5.80
CA PHE A 54 0.31 -2.01 7.06
C PHE A 54 -0.16 -0.55 7.18
N ALA A 55 0.73 0.42 6.99
CA ALA A 55 0.38 1.84 7.04
C ALA A 55 -0.70 2.23 6.01
N ILE A 56 -0.62 1.71 4.78
CA ILE A 56 -1.63 1.94 3.73
C ILE A 56 -2.99 1.44 4.19
N ASN A 57 -3.07 0.21 4.71
CA ASN A 57 -4.33 -0.36 5.19
C ASN A 57 -4.88 0.40 6.41
N THR A 58 -4.04 0.74 7.40
CA THR A 58 -4.47 1.53 8.56
C THR A 58 -5.07 2.88 8.14
N LEU A 59 -4.43 3.58 7.20
CA LEU A 59 -4.95 4.87 6.70
C LEU A 59 -6.27 4.68 5.94
N TRP A 60 -6.41 3.60 5.18
CA TRP A 60 -7.66 3.31 4.48
C TRP A 60 -8.80 2.99 5.46
N ASP A 61 -8.54 2.15 6.47
CA ASP A 61 -9.52 1.82 7.52
C ASP A 61 -9.93 3.06 8.34
N ALA A 62 -9.00 4.01 8.51
CA ALA A 62 -9.27 5.31 9.12
C ALA A 62 -10.05 6.30 8.20
N GLY A 63 -10.42 5.88 6.99
CA GLY A 63 -11.22 6.67 6.05
C GLY A 63 -10.42 7.61 5.14
N HIS A 64 -9.09 7.51 5.10
CA HIS A 64 -8.29 8.33 4.18
C HIS A 64 -8.35 7.77 2.76
N HIS A 65 -9.08 8.46 1.88
CA HIS A 65 -9.12 8.14 0.44
C HIS A 65 -7.86 8.59 -0.32
N SER A 66 -7.06 9.47 0.27
CA SER A 66 -5.74 9.86 -0.23
C SER A 66 -4.69 9.46 0.80
N ILE A 67 -3.95 8.40 0.51
CA ILE A 67 -2.89 7.91 1.39
C ILE A 67 -1.82 8.99 1.62
N ALA A 68 -1.46 9.74 0.59
CA ALA A 68 -0.50 10.83 0.72
C ALA A 68 -1.01 11.97 1.65
N ALA A 69 -2.31 12.27 1.62
CA ALA A 69 -2.89 13.27 2.54
C ALA A 69 -2.93 12.74 3.98
N GLY A 70 -3.39 11.49 4.17
CA GLY A 70 -3.40 10.84 5.49
C GLY A 70 -2.01 10.74 6.10
N LEU A 71 -1.00 10.37 5.30
CA LEU A 71 0.39 10.32 5.75
C LEU A 71 0.88 11.69 6.24
N ARG A 72 0.56 12.78 5.51
CA ARG A 72 0.92 14.15 5.91
C ARG A 72 0.22 14.55 7.21
N GLU A 73 -1.08 14.30 7.33
CA GLU A 73 -1.83 14.60 8.55
C GLU A 73 -1.22 13.90 9.78
N VAL A 74 -0.98 12.60 9.66
CA VAL A 74 -0.43 11.77 10.74
C VAL A 74 1.02 12.14 11.07
N SER A 75 1.78 12.62 10.09
CA SER A 75 3.17 13.06 10.29
C SER A 75 3.32 14.47 10.87
N TYR A 76 2.33 15.35 10.65
CA TYR A 76 2.40 16.77 11.08
C TYR A 76 1.58 17.09 12.33
N THR A 77 0.74 16.18 12.80
CA THR A 77 0.04 16.26 14.10
C THR A 77 0.95 15.75 15.22
N PRO A 78 0.62 15.97 16.52
CA PRO A 78 1.42 15.45 17.61
C PRO A 78 1.75 13.97 17.41
N PHE A 79 2.97 13.56 17.77
CA PHE A 79 3.50 12.20 17.53
C PHE A 79 2.57 11.07 18.02
N THR A 80 1.65 11.39 18.93
CA THR A 80 0.61 10.48 19.42
C THR A 80 -0.42 10.09 18.37
N ARG A 81 -0.64 10.87 17.30
CA ARG A 81 -1.69 10.58 16.31
C ARG A 81 -1.53 9.24 15.61
N SER A 82 -0.27 8.85 15.34
CA SER A 82 0.02 7.51 14.83
C SER A 82 -0.37 6.42 15.83
N LEU A 83 -0.15 6.66 17.13
CA LEU A 83 -0.52 5.73 18.20
C LEU A 83 -2.04 5.68 18.40
N ASP A 84 -2.72 6.83 18.34
CA ASP A 84 -4.19 6.92 18.41
C ASP A 84 -4.84 6.11 17.28
N LEU A 85 -4.33 6.22 16.05
CA LEU A 85 -4.82 5.46 14.89
C LEU A 85 -4.64 3.95 15.07
N LEU A 86 -3.64 3.53 15.84
CA LEU A 86 -3.37 2.14 16.15
C LEU A 86 -4.07 1.66 17.42
N GLY A 87 -4.74 2.55 18.16
CA GLY A 87 -5.34 2.24 19.46
C GLY A 87 -4.31 1.95 20.56
N LEU A 88 -3.13 2.57 20.50
CA LEU A 88 -1.98 2.33 21.39
C LEU A 88 -1.65 3.52 22.30
N ALA A 89 -2.45 4.57 22.28
CA ALA A 89 -2.27 5.78 23.09
C ALA A 89 -2.94 5.68 24.46
#